data_AF-A0A1I2SU58-F1
#
_entry.id   AF-A0A1I2SU58-F1
#
_cell.length_a   1.000
_cell.length_b   1.000
_cell.length_c   1.000
_cell.angle_alpha   90.00
_cell.angle_beta   90.00
_cell.angle_gamma   90.00
#
_symmetry.space_group_name_H-M   'P 1'
#
loop_
_entity.id
_entity.type
_entity.pdbx_description
1 polymer ?
#
loop_
_entity_poly.entity_id
_entity_poly.type
_entity_poly.pdbx_seq_one_letter_code
_entity_poly.pdbx_strand_id
1 'polypeptide(L)'
;MSSEHDGSTDEAQRLSVHLTNGPTVTCGNFKAIAEGVLLFADPGRERVSGFVPYDELRFVLPTGESGEADGGEETDGRDDGEATDADVDVRGAAAAAEAEAREPNPTEETGETGGGDEETTSEASARSQATVEGETGADADRRASTAEDEPLTAVTGIGGAYASVLGDAGLDSLDALAAADATDVSEAAGVSPERAEQWIADAAEASEADVPEDDADDTGAEA
;
A
#
# COMPACT_ATOMS: atom_id res chain seq x y z
N MET A 1 0.05 -2.23 54.77
CA MET A 1 -0.61 -2.62 53.51
C MET A 1 0.40 -2.34 52.42
N SER A 2 1.30 -3.31 52.20
CA SER A 2 2.30 -3.25 51.15
C SER A 2 1.58 -3.62 49.87
N SER A 3 1.36 -2.65 48.99
CA SER A 3 0.92 -2.94 47.63
C SER A 3 2.14 -3.47 46.90
N GLU A 4 2.28 -4.79 46.91
CA GLU A 4 3.09 -5.52 45.94
C GLU A 4 2.56 -5.10 44.56
N HIS A 5 3.25 -4.16 43.93
CA HIS A 5 3.10 -3.89 42.51
C HIS A 5 3.60 -5.16 41.84
N ASP A 6 2.65 -5.99 41.41
CA ASP A 6 2.89 -7.09 40.49
C ASP A 6 3.65 -6.49 39.31
N GLY A 7 4.96 -6.73 39.28
CA GLY A 7 5.83 -6.39 38.19
C GLY A 7 5.55 -7.32 37.02
N SER A 8 4.29 -7.32 36.57
CA SER A 8 3.87 -7.80 35.27
C SER A 8 4.60 -6.92 34.27
N THR A 9 5.87 -7.28 34.06
CA THR A 9 6.68 -6.76 32.99
C THR A 9 5.91 -7.17 31.77
N ASP A 10 5.26 -6.18 31.15
CA ASP A 10 4.57 -6.23 29.88
C ASP A 10 5.35 -7.15 28.94
N GLU A 11 5.02 -8.45 28.98
CA GLU A 11 5.67 -9.45 28.16
C GLU A 11 5.02 -9.25 26.82
N ALA A 12 5.59 -8.30 26.09
CA ALA A 12 5.06 -7.78 24.85
C ALA A 12 4.61 -8.96 23.99
N GLN A 13 3.29 -9.06 23.80
CA GLN A 13 2.67 -10.16 23.08
C GLN A 13 3.35 -10.27 21.73
N ARG A 14 4.20 -11.29 21.54
CA ARG A 14 4.80 -11.54 20.23
C ARG A 14 3.68 -11.96 19.32
N LEU A 15 3.72 -11.52 18.08
CA LEU A 15 2.74 -11.83 17.05
C LEU A 15 3.45 -12.59 15.93
N SER A 16 2.79 -13.59 15.36
CA SER A 16 3.27 -14.35 14.21
C SER A 16 2.35 -14.06 13.03
N VAL A 17 2.94 -13.51 11.97
CA VAL A 17 2.26 -13.19 10.71
C VAL A 17 2.56 -14.30 9.72
N HIS A 18 1.53 -15.00 9.28
CA HIS A 18 1.65 -16.07 8.30
C HIS A 18 1.37 -15.55 6.90
N LEU A 19 2.32 -15.78 5.99
CA LEU A 19 2.23 -15.37 4.59
C LEU A 19 1.63 -16.50 3.74
N THR A 20 0.99 -16.14 2.63
CA THR A 20 0.43 -17.10 1.65
C THR A 20 1.51 -17.98 1.04
N ASN A 21 2.73 -17.45 0.89
CA ASN A 21 3.92 -18.15 0.41
C ASN A 21 4.48 -19.20 1.40
N GLY A 22 3.92 -19.28 2.62
CA GLY A 22 4.38 -20.19 3.68
C GLY A 22 5.38 -19.64 4.71
N PRO A 23 6.14 -18.54 4.52
CA PRO A 23 6.98 -18.00 5.59
C PRO A 23 6.13 -17.37 6.70
N THR A 24 6.61 -17.51 7.94
CA THR A 24 6.04 -16.87 9.12
C THR A 24 7.01 -15.80 9.62
N VAL A 25 6.52 -14.58 9.82
CA VAL A 25 7.31 -13.46 10.35
C VAL A 25 6.86 -13.18 11.78
N THR A 26 7.80 -13.18 12.73
CA THR A 26 7.52 -12.78 14.11
C THR A 26 7.72 -11.28 14.28
N CYS A 27 6.75 -10.59 14.90
CA CYS A 27 6.80 -9.17 15.19
C CYS A 27 6.35 -8.89 16.63
N GLY A 28 6.74 -7.73 17.18
CA GLY A 28 6.31 -7.29 18.51
C GLY A 28 5.00 -6.50 18.46
N ASN A 29 4.71 -5.84 17.33
CA ASN A 29 3.47 -5.15 17.08
C ASN A 29 3.20 -5.08 15.57
N PHE A 30 1.96 -4.80 15.17
CA PHE A 30 1.62 -4.50 13.78
C PHE A 30 0.61 -3.35 13.68
N LYS A 31 0.62 -2.67 12.55
CA LYS A 31 -0.39 -1.66 12.20
C LYS A 31 -0.93 -1.96 10.82
N ALA A 32 -2.23 -2.23 10.77
CA ALA A 32 -2.93 -2.34 9.50
C ALA A 32 -3.05 -0.96 8.84
N ILE A 33 -2.77 -0.92 7.54
CA ILE A 33 -2.95 0.23 6.65
C ILE A 33 -3.78 -0.21 5.45
N ALA A 34 -4.24 0.72 4.62
CA ALA A 34 -5.11 0.39 3.49
C ALA A 34 -4.47 -0.61 2.50
N GLU A 35 -3.14 -0.61 2.37
CA GLU A 35 -2.40 -1.45 1.43
C GLU A 35 -1.85 -2.75 2.04
N GLY A 36 -1.89 -2.90 3.37
CA GLY A 36 -1.34 -4.09 4.02
C GLY A 36 -1.08 -3.90 5.51
N VAL A 37 -0.03 -4.55 6.00
CA VAL A 37 0.31 -4.57 7.43
C VAL A 37 1.77 -4.18 7.62
N LEU A 38 1.99 -3.13 8.41
CA LEU A 38 3.31 -2.73 8.89
C LEU A 38 3.68 -3.54 10.13
N LEU A 39 4.86 -4.13 10.11
CA LEU A 39 5.42 -4.90 11.21
C LEU A 39 6.39 -4.04 12.02
N PHE A 40 6.33 -4.13 13.34
CA PHE A 40 7.23 -3.43 14.24
C PHE A 40 7.99 -4.43 15.10
N ALA A 41 9.29 -4.21 15.25
CA ALA A 41 10.15 -5.07 16.07
C ALA A 41 9.87 -4.92 17.58
N ASP A 42 9.56 -3.69 18.01
CA ASP A 42 9.36 -3.33 19.40
C ASP A 42 7.95 -2.78 19.63
N PRO A 43 7.27 -3.13 20.73
CA PRO A 43 5.94 -2.62 21.06
C PRO A 43 5.94 -1.11 21.37
N GLY A 44 7.06 -0.59 21.89
CA GLY A 44 7.19 0.80 22.34
C GLY A 44 8.00 1.70 21.40
N ARG A 45 8.51 1.17 20.28
CA ARG A 45 9.25 1.96 19.29
C ARG A 45 8.63 1.73 17.92
N GLU A 46 8.24 2.81 17.24
CA GLU A 46 7.65 2.79 15.90
C GLU A 46 8.66 2.47 14.79
N ARG A 47 9.69 1.66 15.10
CA ARG A 47 10.65 1.22 14.10
C ARG A 47 10.00 0.10 13.29
N VAL A 48 9.57 0.45 12.08
CA VAL A 48 9.07 -0.50 11.10
C VAL A 48 10.18 -1.51 10.79
N SER A 49 9.89 -2.79 11.02
CA SER A 49 10.77 -3.92 10.70
C SER A 49 10.45 -4.54 9.35
N GLY A 50 9.23 -4.34 8.84
CA GLY A 50 8.80 -4.84 7.54
C GLY A 50 7.40 -4.39 7.16
N PHE A 51 7.02 -4.70 5.93
CA PHE A 51 5.68 -4.48 5.39
C PHE A 51 5.23 -5.77 4.71
N VAL A 52 3.95 -6.10 4.88
CA VAL A 52 3.30 -7.26 4.27
C VAL A 52 2.06 -6.78 3.52
N PRO A 53 2.00 -6.91 2.19
CA PRO A 53 0.81 -6.55 1.43
C PRO A 53 -0.35 -7.53 1.69
N TYR A 54 -1.59 -7.08 1.48
CA TYR A 54 -2.77 -7.88 1.83
C TYR A 54 -2.92 -9.17 1.02
N ASP A 55 -2.46 -9.20 -0.23
CA ASP A 55 -2.48 -10.40 -1.07
C ASP A 55 -1.49 -11.48 -0.59
N GLU A 56 -0.43 -11.07 0.11
CA GLU A 56 0.51 -11.99 0.75
C GLU A 56 0.11 -12.37 2.19
N LEU A 57 -0.78 -11.62 2.82
CA LEU A 57 -1.19 -11.86 4.20
C LEU A 57 -2.24 -12.97 4.30
N ARG A 58 -1.92 -14.04 5.02
CA ARG A 58 -2.88 -15.13 5.28
C ARG A 58 -3.63 -14.94 6.59
N PHE A 59 -2.91 -14.81 7.70
CA PHE A 59 -3.48 -14.53 9.03
C PHE A 59 -2.40 -14.09 10.03
N VAL A 60 -2.81 -13.41 11.10
CA VAL A 60 -1.94 -12.98 12.21
C VAL A 60 -2.40 -13.69 13.49
N LEU A 61 -1.47 -14.35 14.18
CA LEU A 61 -1.74 -15.05 15.45
C LEU A 61 -0.92 -14.44 16.58
N PRO A 62 -1.51 -14.22 17.76
CA PRO A 62 -0.73 -13.96 18.96
C PRO A 62 0.16 -15.18 19.23
N THR A 63 1.47 -14.95 19.27
CA THR A 63 2.48 -15.84 19.84
C THR A 63 2.49 -15.65 21.35
N GLY A 64 1.35 -15.94 21.96
CA GLY A 64 1.16 -16.00 23.40
C GLY A 64 0.48 -17.32 23.65
N GLU A 65 1.26 -18.30 24.10
CA GLU A 65 0.82 -19.65 24.40
C GLU A 65 0.05 -20.27 23.21
N SER A 66 0.80 -20.90 22.30
CA SER A 66 0.33 -22.20 21.85
C SER A 66 0.11 -22.98 23.14
N GLY A 67 -1.11 -22.94 23.67
CA GLY A 67 -1.51 -23.83 24.73
C GLY A 67 -1.06 -25.18 24.21
N GLU A 68 -0.01 -25.72 24.83
CA GLU A 68 0.11 -27.14 24.95
C GLU A 68 -1.31 -27.54 25.28
N ALA A 69 -1.97 -28.21 24.33
CA ALA A 69 -3.26 -28.77 24.57
C ALA A 69 -2.99 -29.74 25.71
N ASP A 70 -3.09 -29.24 26.94
CA ASP A 70 -3.23 -30.00 28.14
C ASP A 70 -4.42 -30.88 27.78
N GLY A 71 -4.09 -32.14 27.51
CA GLY A 71 -5.05 -33.20 27.25
C GLY A 71 -5.81 -33.42 28.54
N GLY A 72 -6.65 -32.43 28.88
CA GLY A 72 -7.56 -32.41 29.99
C GLY A 72 -8.68 -33.38 29.68
N GLU A 73 -8.34 -34.65 29.88
CA GLU A 73 -9.12 -35.66 30.57
C GLU A 73 -10.61 -35.71 30.22
N GLU A 74 -10.95 -36.80 29.56
CA GLU A 74 -12.29 -37.33 29.34
C GLU A 74 -13.19 -37.11 30.58
N THR A 75 -14.04 -36.08 30.56
CA THR A 75 -15.16 -36.03 31.50
C THR A 75 -16.29 -36.88 30.93
N ASP A 76 -16.19 -38.16 31.26
CA ASP A 76 -17.27 -39.12 31.08
C ASP A 76 -18.47 -38.69 31.93
N GLY A 77 -19.53 -38.24 31.26
CA GLY A 77 -20.91 -38.34 31.72
C GLY A 77 -21.41 -37.30 32.73
N ARG A 78 -22.34 -36.44 32.27
CA ARG A 78 -23.68 -36.41 32.89
C ARG A 78 -24.73 -35.74 31.99
N ASP A 79 -25.62 -36.59 31.49
CA ASP A 79 -27.00 -36.34 31.10
C ASP A 79 -27.76 -35.61 32.23
N ASP A 80 -28.39 -34.49 31.92
CA ASP A 80 -29.72 -34.11 32.43
C ASP A 80 -30.21 -32.89 31.63
N GLY A 81 -31.26 -33.11 30.84
CA GLY A 81 -31.81 -32.12 29.93
C GLY A 81 -32.67 -31.07 30.64
N GLU A 82 -32.74 -29.88 30.04
CA GLU A 82 -33.89 -29.00 30.22
C GLU A 82 -34.12 -28.23 28.93
N ALA A 83 -35.10 -28.70 28.15
CA ALA A 83 -35.60 -28.01 26.97
C ALA A 83 -36.41 -26.79 27.45
N THR A 84 -35.98 -25.59 27.04
CA THR A 84 -36.86 -24.42 27.08
C THR A 84 -37.16 -23.98 25.65
N ASP A 85 -38.32 -24.45 25.19
CA ASP A 85 -39.09 -23.88 24.10
C ASP A 85 -39.39 -22.41 24.44
N ALA A 86 -38.83 -21.49 23.68
CA ALA A 86 -39.25 -20.10 23.67
C ALA A 86 -39.35 -19.63 22.22
N ASP A 87 -40.56 -19.78 21.68
CA ASP A 87 -41.10 -19.06 20.52
C ASP A 87 -40.65 -17.59 20.51
N VAL A 88 -39.84 -17.23 19.53
CA VAL A 88 -39.61 -15.82 19.16
C VAL A 88 -40.36 -15.54 17.86
N ASP A 89 -41.50 -14.88 18.03
CA ASP A 89 -42.37 -14.31 16.99
C ASP A 89 -41.60 -13.20 16.24
N VAL A 90 -41.01 -13.52 15.09
CA VAL A 90 -40.47 -12.53 14.15
C VAL A 90 -41.62 -12.02 13.28
N ARG A 91 -42.34 -11.02 13.82
CA ARG A 91 -43.38 -10.29 13.11
C ARG A 91 -42.75 -9.24 12.21
N GLY A 92 -42.86 -9.46 10.90
CA GLY A 92 -42.30 -8.61 9.87
C GLY A 92 -42.88 -7.19 9.81
N ALA A 93 -42.07 -6.29 9.28
CA ALA A 93 -42.52 -5.06 8.62
C ALA A 93 -41.89 -5.02 7.23
N ALA A 94 -42.72 -5.35 6.24
CA ALA A 94 -42.47 -5.14 4.83
C ALA A 94 -42.95 -3.74 4.41
N ALA A 95 -42.15 -3.04 3.61
CA ALA A 95 -42.59 -2.06 2.60
C ALA A 95 -41.34 -1.69 1.78
N ALA A 96 -41.12 -2.33 0.62
CA ALA A 96 -41.66 -1.92 -0.68
C ALA A 96 -41.00 -0.64 -1.21
N ALA A 97 -39.96 -0.84 -2.04
CA ALA A 97 -39.68 0.03 -3.18
C ALA A 97 -39.10 -0.84 -4.30
N GLU A 98 -39.98 -1.16 -5.24
CA GLU A 98 -39.68 -1.77 -6.52
C GLU A 98 -39.04 -0.73 -7.44
N ALA A 99 -37.94 -1.07 -8.10
CA ALA A 99 -37.59 -0.51 -9.42
C ALA A 99 -36.48 -1.34 -10.10
N GLU A 100 -36.90 -2.03 -11.16
CA GLU A 100 -36.19 -2.17 -12.44
C GLU A 100 -34.98 -3.12 -12.49
N ALA A 101 -35.27 -4.32 -13.01
CA ALA A 101 -34.32 -5.25 -13.58
C ALA A 101 -33.46 -4.61 -14.67
N ARG A 102 -32.14 -4.77 -14.55
CA ARG A 102 -31.23 -4.71 -15.69
C ARG A 102 -30.03 -5.62 -15.42
N GLU A 103 -30.15 -6.87 -15.82
CA GLU A 103 -29.00 -7.73 -16.12
C GLU A 103 -28.30 -7.19 -17.37
N PRO A 104 -26.98 -6.96 -17.31
CA PRO A 104 -26.15 -7.20 -18.49
C PRO A 104 -25.13 -8.32 -18.23
N ASN A 105 -25.35 -9.40 -18.99
CA ASN A 105 -24.44 -10.44 -19.48
C ASN A 105 -22.98 -10.48 -18.96
N PRO A 106 -22.49 -11.66 -18.51
CA PRO A 106 -21.06 -11.94 -18.50
C PRO A 106 -20.61 -12.11 -19.96
N THR A 107 -19.79 -11.18 -20.46
CA THR A 107 -19.05 -11.44 -21.71
C THR A 107 -17.79 -12.16 -21.31
N GLU A 108 -17.81 -13.47 -21.55
CA GLU A 108 -16.62 -14.28 -21.70
C GLU A 108 -15.80 -13.71 -22.86
N GLU A 109 -14.67 -13.07 -22.58
CA GLU A 109 -13.63 -12.89 -23.59
C GLU A 109 -12.51 -13.88 -23.28
N THR A 110 -12.59 -15.00 -23.98
CA THR A 110 -11.54 -16.00 -24.14
C THR A 110 -10.67 -15.56 -25.31
N GLY A 111 -9.41 -15.20 -25.03
CA GLY A 111 -8.28 -15.22 -25.96
C GLY A 111 -7.05 -15.53 -25.10
N GLU A 112 -6.50 -16.74 -25.08
CA GLU A 112 -5.78 -17.44 -26.14
C GLU A 112 -4.71 -16.56 -26.83
N THR A 113 -3.46 -16.73 -26.39
CA THR A 113 -2.24 -17.01 -27.18
C THR A 113 -1.02 -16.25 -26.67
N GLY A 114 -0.02 -17.02 -26.22
CA GLY A 114 1.29 -16.50 -25.82
C GLY A 114 2.17 -17.54 -25.16
N GLY A 115 2.21 -18.76 -25.71
CA GLY A 115 3.21 -19.75 -25.36
C GLY A 115 4.60 -19.25 -25.75
N GLY A 116 5.44 -19.03 -24.75
CA GLY A 116 6.87 -18.87 -24.87
C GLY A 116 7.54 -19.93 -23.99
N ASP A 117 7.67 -21.11 -24.58
CA ASP A 117 8.54 -22.20 -24.19
C ASP A 117 9.97 -21.72 -23.85
N GLU A 118 10.58 -22.41 -22.88
CA GLU A 118 12.01 -22.70 -22.76
C GLU A 118 12.94 -21.49 -22.46
N GLU A 119 13.73 -21.48 -21.39
CA GLU A 119 14.75 -22.48 -21.13
C GLU A 119 15.19 -22.42 -19.65
N THR A 120 15.15 -23.57 -18.99
CA THR A 120 15.94 -23.85 -17.80
C THR A 120 17.42 -23.89 -18.19
N THR A 121 18.23 -22.97 -17.67
CA THR A 121 19.69 -23.17 -17.65
C THR A 121 20.21 -23.02 -16.22
N SER A 122 20.08 -24.12 -15.50
CA SER A 122 20.89 -24.40 -14.32
C SER A 122 22.26 -24.87 -14.80
N GLU A 123 23.26 -23.98 -14.78
CA GLU A 123 24.66 -24.40 -14.82
C GLU A 123 25.45 -23.78 -13.68
N ALA A 124 25.97 -24.67 -12.85
CA ALA A 124 26.95 -24.40 -11.83
C ALA A 124 28.29 -24.00 -12.47
N SER A 125 28.98 -23.08 -11.80
CA SER A 125 30.44 -23.10 -11.61
C SER A 125 31.34 -22.96 -12.85
N ALA A 126 31.89 -21.76 -13.06
CA ALA A 126 33.35 -21.52 -13.07
C ALA A 126 33.72 -20.09 -13.49
N ARG A 127 34.25 -19.32 -12.52
CA ARG A 127 35.45 -18.47 -12.61
C ARG A 127 35.89 -18.03 -14.02
N SER A 128 35.70 -16.75 -14.35
CA SER A 128 36.62 -15.98 -15.20
C SER A 128 36.49 -14.49 -14.89
N GLN A 129 37.51 -13.94 -14.23
CA GLN A 129 37.75 -12.51 -14.16
C GLN A 129 38.15 -12.06 -15.56
N ALA A 130 37.29 -11.32 -16.24
CA ALA A 130 37.64 -10.55 -17.42
C ALA A 130 37.36 -9.08 -17.10
N THR A 131 38.44 -8.36 -16.81
CA THR A 131 38.47 -6.90 -16.76
C THR A 131 37.99 -6.37 -18.10
N VAL A 132 36.81 -5.76 -18.13
CA VAL A 132 36.34 -4.99 -19.27
C VAL A 132 36.50 -3.52 -18.90
N GLU A 133 37.66 -2.97 -19.25
CA GLU A 133 37.84 -1.53 -19.44
C GLU A 133 37.06 -1.18 -20.73
N GLY A 134 35.78 -0.91 -20.54
CA GLY A 134 34.86 -0.45 -21.58
C GLY A 134 34.43 0.98 -21.29
N GLU A 135 35.32 1.92 -21.61
CA GLU A 135 35.03 3.33 -21.73
C GLU A 135 34.04 3.53 -22.89
N THR A 136 32.75 3.63 -22.58
CA THR A 136 31.74 4.16 -23.50
C THR A 136 31.00 5.27 -22.79
N GLY A 137 31.46 6.49 -23.01
CA GLY A 137 30.84 7.71 -22.53
C GLY A 137 29.41 7.86 -23.05
N ALA A 138 28.47 7.81 -22.11
CA ALA A 138 27.19 8.50 -22.18
C ALA A 138 27.03 9.43 -20.95
N ASP A 139 28.15 9.85 -20.36
CA ASP A 139 28.24 10.88 -19.32
C ASP A 139 28.45 12.25 -19.98
N ALA A 140 27.43 12.74 -20.68
CA ALA A 140 27.40 14.14 -21.15
C ALA A 140 26.01 14.79 -21.09
N ASP A 141 24.99 14.08 -20.60
CA ASP A 141 23.63 14.61 -20.39
C ASP A 141 23.12 14.25 -18.98
N ARG A 142 23.99 14.50 -17.98
CA ARG A 142 23.69 14.33 -16.55
C ARG A 142 24.09 15.57 -15.78
N ARG A 143 23.88 16.73 -16.39
CA ARG A 143 24.15 18.04 -15.80
C ARG A 143 22.91 18.93 -15.97
N ALA A 144 22.32 19.22 -14.81
CA ALA A 144 21.32 20.26 -14.54
C ALA A 144 19.83 19.86 -14.65
N SER A 145 19.39 18.88 -13.85
CA SER A 145 18.04 18.91 -13.25
C SER A 145 18.13 19.45 -11.82
N THR A 146 18.87 20.54 -11.63
CA THR A 146 19.07 21.18 -10.32
C THR A 146 18.63 22.62 -10.43
N ALA A 147 17.50 22.91 -9.77
CA ALA A 147 16.79 24.19 -9.72
C ALA A 147 16.17 24.52 -11.09
N GLU A 148 14.87 24.44 -11.34
CA GLU A 148 13.75 24.93 -10.53
C GLU A 148 12.45 24.16 -10.89
N ASP A 149 12.55 22.87 -11.21
CA ASP A 149 11.36 22.04 -11.36
C ASP A 149 10.72 21.86 -9.99
N GLU A 150 9.63 22.59 -9.78
CA GLU A 150 8.85 22.52 -8.57
C GLU A 150 8.37 21.08 -8.39
N PRO A 151 8.71 20.44 -7.25
CA PRO A 151 8.49 19.02 -7.11
C PRO A 151 6.97 18.74 -7.12
N LEU A 152 6.54 17.73 -7.87
CA LEU A 152 5.14 17.25 -7.92
C LEU A 152 4.50 17.03 -6.55
N THR A 153 5.32 16.89 -5.50
CA THR A 153 4.87 16.84 -4.11
C THR A 153 4.19 18.13 -3.61
N ALA A 154 4.25 19.23 -4.36
CA ALA A 154 3.46 20.43 -4.11
C ALA A 154 1.96 20.19 -4.34
N VAL A 155 1.60 19.26 -5.24
CA VAL A 155 0.22 18.92 -5.54
C VAL A 155 -0.40 18.11 -4.40
N THR A 156 -1.59 18.52 -3.95
CA THR A 156 -2.26 17.88 -2.81
C THR A 156 -2.62 16.43 -3.13
N GLY A 157 -1.93 15.50 -2.46
CA GLY A 157 -2.17 14.07 -2.58
C GLY A 157 -1.28 13.35 -3.58
N ILE A 158 -0.31 14.05 -4.19
CA ILE A 158 0.82 13.41 -4.87
C ILE A 158 1.96 13.26 -3.85
N GLY A 159 2.13 12.05 -3.34
CA GLY A 159 3.28 11.69 -2.51
C GLY A 159 4.50 11.31 -3.36
N GLY A 160 5.66 11.10 -2.71
CA GLY A 160 6.88 10.68 -3.40
C GLY A 160 6.75 9.37 -4.20
N ALA A 161 5.85 8.47 -3.78
CA ALA A 161 5.56 7.24 -4.53
C ALA A 161 4.92 7.54 -5.89
N TYR A 162 3.85 8.35 -5.90
CA TYR A 162 3.18 8.75 -7.15
C TYR A 162 4.06 9.64 -8.02
N ALA A 163 4.82 10.56 -7.41
CA ALA A 163 5.78 11.39 -8.14
C ALA A 163 6.84 10.54 -8.87
N SER A 164 7.31 9.46 -8.26
CA SER A 164 8.27 8.55 -8.90
C SER A 164 7.65 7.78 -10.07
N VAL A 165 6.38 7.36 -9.95
CA VAL A 165 5.66 6.64 -11.00
C VAL A 165 5.37 7.56 -12.19
N LEU A 166 4.90 8.79 -11.91
CA LEU A 166 4.67 9.81 -12.93
C LEU A 166 5.98 10.20 -13.63
N GLY A 167 7.08 10.31 -12.91
CA GLY A 167 8.39 10.56 -13.50
C GLY A 167 8.89 9.44 -14.43
N ASP A 168 8.58 8.17 -14.13
CA ASP A 168 8.91 7.06 -15.04
C ASP A 168 8.12 7.15 -16.37
N ALA A 169 6.93 7.76 -16.33
CA ALA A 169 6.12 8.08 -17.50
C ALA A 169 6.52 9.39 -18.21
N GLY A 170 7.53 10.12 -17.71
CA GLY A 170 7.96 11.42 -18.25
C GLY A 170 7.09 12.60 -17.83
N LEU A 171 6.32 12.45 -16.75
CA LEU A 171 5.48 13.47 -16.13
C LEU A 171 6.11 13.95 -14.81
N ASP A 172 7.41 14.29 -14.82
CA ASP A 172 8.16 14.65 -13.61
C ASP A 172 8.05 16.12 -13.16
N SER A 173 7.29 16.95 -13.89
CA SER A 173 7.12 18.39 -13.62
C SER A 173 5.66 18.84 -13.56
N LEU A 174 5.37 19.94 -12.86
CA LEU A 174 4.01 20.51 -12.78
C LEU A 174 3.47 20.92 -14.15
N ASP A 175 4.30 21.48 -15.01
CA ASP A 175 3.92 21.86 -16.38
C ASP A 175 3.58 20.63 -17.23
N ALA A 176 4.41 19.58 -17.16
CA ALA A 176 4.13 18.33 -17.87
C ALA A 176 2.84 17.66 -17.36
N LEU A 177 2.62 17.67 -16.04
CA LEU A 177 1.39 17.14 -15.45
C LEU A 177 0.16 17.97 -15.84
N ALA A 178 0.26 19.31 -15.84
CA ALA A 178 -0.83 20.21 -16.22
C ALA A 178 -1.20 20.12 -17.71
N ALA A 179 -0.23 19.79 -18.58
CA ALA A 179 -0.44 19.61 -20.01
C ALA A 179 -0.91 18.20 -20.41
N ALA A 180 -0.85 17.22 -19.50
CA ALA A 180 -1.21 15.84 -19.76
C ALA A 180 -2.73 15.60 -19.77
N ASP A 181 -3.16 14.54 -20.44
CA ASP A 181 -4.54 14.07 -20.41
C ASP A 181 -4.83 13.23 -19.15
N ALA A 182 -6.03 13.40 -18.58
CA ALA A 182 -6.43 12.69 -17.37
C ALA A 182 -6.39 11.15 -17.52
N THR A 183 -6.63 10.64 -18.73
CA THR A 183 -6.53 9.20 -19.02
C THR A 183 -5.09 8.71 -18.89
N ASP A 184 -4.13 9.38 -19.53
CA ASP A 184 -2.70 9.01 -19.45
C ASP A 184 -2.18 9.07 -18.01
N VAL A 185 -2.55 10.12 -17.26
CA VAL A 185 -2.18 10.26 -15.84
C VAL A 185 -2.81 9.14 -15.00
N SER A 186 -4.08 8.79 -15.25
CA SER A 186 -4.77 7.73 -14.51
C SER A 186 -4.17 6.35 -14.76
N GLU A 187 -3.78 6.05 -16.00
CA GLU A 187 -3.16 4.78 -16.38
C GLU A 187 -1.73 4.68 -15.85
N ALA A 188 -0.94 5.77 -15.96
CA ALA A 188 0.43 5.80 -15.45
C ALA A 188 0.46 5.62 -13.92
N ALA A 189 -0.39 6.34 -13.18
CA ALA A 189 -0.38 6.33 -11.72
C ALA A 189 -1.29 5.26 -11.08
N GLY A 190 -2.10 4.55 -11.87
CA GLY A 190 -3.06 3.56 -11.36
C GLY A 190 -4.15 4.17 -10.47
N VAL A 191 -4.58 5.40 -10.77
CA VAL A 191 -5.61 6.13 -10.00
C VAL A 191 -6.91 6.27 -10.78
N SER A 192 -7.99 6.69 -10.12
CA SER A 192 -9.24 7.00 -10.81
C SER A 192 -9.09 8.25 -11.70
N PRO A 193 -9.82 8.34 -12.83
CA PRO A 193 -9.74 9.48 -13.75
C PRO A 193 -10.12 10.80 -13.05
N GLU A 194 -11.12 10.79 -12.17
CA GLU A 194 -11.52 11.96 -11.37
C GLU A 194 -10.38 12.49 -10.49
N ARG A 195 -9.52 11.58 -9.98
CA ARG A 195 -8.36 11.95 -9.17
C ARG A 195 -7.24 12.51 -10.04
N ALA A 196 -7.03 11.94 -11.22
CA ALA A 196 -6.10 12.47 -12.21
C ALA A 196 -6.49 13.89 -12.66
N GLU A 197 -7.76 14.13 -12.96
CA GLU A 197 -8.28 15.48 -13.28
C GLU A 197 -8.01 16.48 -12.16
N GLN A 198 -8.18 16.07 -10.91
CA GLN A 198 -7.89 16.92 -9.76
C GLN A 198 -6.40 17.25 -9.64
N TRP A 199 -5.51 16.29 -9.89
CA TRP A 199 -4.07 16.52 -9.89
C TRP A 199 -3.62 17.47 -11.00
N ILE A 200 -4.20 17.34 -12.20
CA ILE A 200 -3.93 18.22 -13.35
C ILE A 200 -4.36 19.66 -13.02
N ALA A 201 -5.55 19.84 -12.43
CA ALA A 201 -6.05 21.17 -12.05
C ALA A 201 -5.18 21.83 -10.97
N ASP A 202 -4.79 21.10 -9.92
CA ASP A 202 -3.96 21.60 -8.83
C ASP A 202 -2.52 21.93 -9.32
N ALA A 203 -1.99 21.15 -10.27
CA ALA A 203 -0.72 21.43 -10.91
C ALA A 203 -0.76 22.70 -11.78
N ALA A 204 -1.86 22.93 -12.50
CA ALA A 204 -2.06 24.16 -13.27
C ALA A 204 -2.09 25.39 -12.34
N GLU A 205 -2.86 25.35 -11.24
CA GLU A 205 -2.90 26.44 -10.27
C GLU A 205 -1.54 26.69 -9.60
N ALA A 206 -0.80 25.63 -9.27
CA ALA A 206 0.54 25.75 -8.70
C ALA A 206 1.55 26.39 -9.69
N SER A 207 1.48 26.02 -10.97
CA SER A 207 2.37 26.59 -12.01
C SER A 207 2.14 28.09 -12.25
N GLU A 208 0.94 28.60 -11.98
CA GLU A 208 0.61 30.02 -12.10
C GLU A 208 0.98 30.84 -10.85
N ALA A 209 1.09 30.19 -9.68
CA ALA A 209 1.33 30.84 -8.40
C ALA A 209 2.78 31.33 -8.18
N ASP A 210 3.75 30.81 -8.94
CA ASP A 210 5.18 31.17 -8.86
C ASP A 210 5.58 32.32 -9.79
N VAL A 211 4.62 33.10 -10.32
CA VAL A 211 4.93 34.41 -10.87
C VAL A 211 4.84 35.42 -9.72
N PRO A 212 5.93 35.73 -8.99
CA PRO A 212 5.87 36.82 -8.03
C PRO A 212 5.50 38.09 -8.81
N GLU A 213 4.34 38.66 -8.52
CA GLU A 213 3.98 40.03 -8.90
C GLU A 213 4.84 41.07 -8.15
N ASP A 214 6.09 40.73 -7.81
CA ASP A 214 7.03 41.50 -7.00
C ASP A 214 8.16 41.95 -7.91
N ASP A 215 7.93 43.04 -8.67
CA ASP A 215 8.95 44.06 -9.05
C ASP A 215 8.38 45.10 -10.04
N ALA A 216 7.15 45.58 -9.80
CA ALA A 216 6.63 46.78 -10.46
C ALA A 216 6.64 48.02 -9.55
N ASP A 217 7.42 48.01 -8.47
CA ASP A 217 7.63 49.19 -7.60
C ASP A 217 9.12 49.65 -7.56
N ASP A 218 9.81 49.62 -8.70
CA ASP A 218 11.06 50.38 -8.92
C ASP A 218 10.86 51.46 -10.00
N THR A 219 9.92 52.38 -9.77
CA THR A 219 9.92 53.68 -10.46
C THR A 219 9.63 54.83 -9.48
N GLY A 220 10.21 54.75 -8.28
CA GLY A 220 10.22 55.82 -7.29
C GLY A 220 11.44 56.73 -7.39
N ALA A 221 11.89 57.08 -8.59
CA ALA A 221 12.88 58.12 -8.80
C ALA A 221 12.21 59.50 -8.66
N GLU A 222 12.12 60.02 -7.44
CA GLU A 222 11.83 61.44 -7.22
C GLU A 222 13.11 62.19 -6.80
N ALA A 223 13.41 63.22 -7.59
CA ALA A 223 14.61 64.05 -7.63
C ALA A 223 14.51 65.31 -6.78
#